data_AF-A0A9E5AB15-F1
#
_entry.id   AF-A0A9E5AB15-F1
#
_cell.length_a   1.000
_cell.length_b   1.000
_cell.length_c   1.000
_cell.angle_alpha   90.00
_cell.angle_beta   90.00
_cell.angle_gamma   90.00
#
_symmetry.space_group_name_H-M   'P 1'
#
loop_
_entity.id
_entity.type
_entity.pdbx_description
1 polymer ?
#
loop_
_entity_poly.entity_id
_entity_poly.type
_entity_poly.pdbx_seq_one_letter_code
_entity_poly.pdbx_strand_id
1 'polypeptide(L)' 'MIAKLQFETAKVRARPAVRTPLTHRGAALSGNGGAAVAVFMRSAVTKYRRVICAAGIKVE' A
#
# COMPACT_ATOMS: atom_id res chain seq x y z
N MET A 1 7.94 13.58 -13.26
CA MET A 1 8.36 13.62 -11.84
C MET A 1 7.96 12.35 -11.07
N ILE A 2 6.70 11.91 -11.13
CA ILE A 2 6.19 10.71 -10.42
C ILE A 2 6.94 9.42 -10.79
N ALA A 3 7.26 9.20 -12.08
CA ALA A 3 7.99 8.02 -12.53
C ALA A 3 9.40 7.91 -11.90
N LYS A 4 10.11 9.03 -11.76
CA LYS A 4 11.45 9.07 -11.12
C LYS A 4 11.38 8.70 -9.64
N LEU A 5 10.37 9.20 -8.93
CA LEU A 5 10.14 8.85 -7.53
C LEU A 5 9.80 7.37 -7.36
N GLN A 6 8.97 6.80 -8.23
CA GLN A 6 8.63 5.37 -8.20
C GLN A 6 9.87 4.49 -8.43
N PHE A 7 10.72 4.88 -9.38
CA PHE A 7 11.96 4.18 -9.68
C PHE A 7 12.94 4.20 -8.50
N GLU A 8 13.18 5.35 -7.89
CA GLU A 8 14.05 5.45 -6.72
C GLU A 8 13.46 4.73 -5.49
N THR A 9 12.14 4.75 -5.32
CA THR A 9 11.46 4.00 -4.25
C THR A 9 11.66 2.49 -4.43
N ALA A 10 11.58 1.98 -5.66
CA ALA A 10 11.85 0.57 -5.96
C ALA A 10 13.30 0.18 -5.60
N LYS A 11 14.28 1.03 -5.91
CA LYS A 11 15.68 0.81 -5.54
C LYS A 11 15.88 0.79 -4.03
N VAL A 12 15.33 1.75 -3.30
CA VAL A 12 15.46 1.84 -1.84
C VAL A 12 14.86 0.60 -1.16
N ARG A 13 13.71 0.15 -1.64
CA ARG A 13 13.02 -1.04 -1.12
C ARG A 13 13.79 -2.35 -1.35
N ALA A 14 14.58 -2.45 -2.41
CA ALA A 14 15.43 -3.60 -2.67
C ALA A 14 16.65 -3.69 -1.73
N ARG A 15 16.99 -2.61 -1.01
CA ARG A 15 18.15 -2.58 -0.11
C ARG A 15 17.92 -3.49 1.10
N PRO A 16 18.86 -4.40 1.45
CA PRO A 16 18.74 -5.25 2.64
C PRO A 16 18.50 -4.46 3.92
N ALA A 17 19.14 -3.29 4.06
CA ALA A 17 18.97 -2.38 5.20
C ALA A 17 17.52 -1.88 5.38
N VAL A 18 16.70 -1.89 4.33
CA VAL A 18 15.28 -1.51 4.38
C VAL A 18 14.39 -2.74 4.48
N ARG A 19 14.72 -3.79 3.73
CA ARG A 19 13.94 -5.03 3.69
C ARG A 19 13.95 -5.78 5.02
N THR A 20 15.12 -5.93 5.66
CA THR A 20 15.24 -6.72 6.90
C THR A 20 14.40 -6.15 8.05
N PRO A 21 14.41 -4.84 8.35
CA PRO A 21 13.55 -4.26 9.36
C PRO A 21 12.05 -4.39 9.04
N LEU A 22 11.67 -4.27 7.76
CA LEU A 22 10.27 -4.39 7.34
C LEU A 22 9.77 -5.83 7.50
N THR A 23 10.57 -6.82 7.09
CA THR A 23 10.24 -8.23 7.30
C THR A 23 10.16 -8.58 8.79
N HIS A 24 11.07 -8.08 9.63
CA HIS A 24 11.03 -8.30 11.08
C HIS A 24 9.76 -7.73 11.73
N ARG A 25 9.19 -6.65 11.17
CA ARG A 25 7.93 -6.06 11.63
C ARG A 25 6.68 -6.71 11.02
N GLY A 26 6.83 -7.80 10.27
CA GLY A 26 5.74 -8.46 9.56
C GLY A 26 5.19 -7.67 8.37
N ALA A 27 5.88 -6.60 7.94
CA ALA A 27 5.45 -5.81 6.80
C ALA A 27 5.86 -6.49 5.49
N ALA A 28 4.87 -6.94 4.72
CA ALA A 28 5.08 -7.43 3.38
C ALA A 28 5.39 -6.26 2.43
N LEU A 29 6.50 -6.39 1.71
CA LEU A 29 6.92 -5.45 0.70
C LEU A 29 5.93 -5.50 -0.49
N SER A 30 5.14 -4.45 -0.72
CA SER A 30 4.17 -4.41 -1.85
C SER A 30 4.86 -4.09 -3.20
N GLY A 31 4.91 -5.07 -4.12
CA GLY A 31 5.60 -5.02 -5.42
C GLY A 31 5.07 -4.01 -6.45
N ASN A 32 4.09 -3.20 -6.06
CA ASN A 32 3.17 -2.57 -6.97
C ASN A 32 3.64 -1.16 -7.36
N GLY A 33 3.73 -0.89 -8.67
CA GLY A 33 3.90 0.47 -9.19
C GLY A 33 2.68 1.35 -8.86
N GLY A 34 2.79 2.67 -9.06
CA GLY A 34 1.75 3.61 -8.63
C GLY A 34 0.34 3.33 -9.20
N ALA A 35 0.23 2.76 -10.41
CA ALA A 35 -1.05 2.35 -10.98
C ALA A 35 -1.73 1.24 -10.15
N ALA A 36 -0.96 0.26 -9.70
CA ALA A 36 -1.46 -0.83 -8.87
C ALA A 36 -1.81 -0.34 -7.45
N VAL A 37 -1.12 0.69 -6.93
CA VAL A 37 -1.54 1.39 -5.70
C VAL A 37 -2.89 2.08 -5.89
N ALA A 38 -3.12 2.79 -7.00
CA ALA A 38 -4.39 3.44 -7.27
C ALA A 38 -5.56 2.44 -7.39
N VAL A 39 -5.33 1.29 -8.03
CA VAL A 39 -6.31 0.20 -8.11
C VAL A 39 -6.59 -0.39 -6.72
N PHE A 40 -5.55 -0.61 -5.92
CA PHE A 40 -5.69 -1.06 -4.55
C PHE A 40 -6.53 -0.09 -3.72
N MET A 41 -6.23 1.22 -3.78
CA MET A 41 -6.96 2.24 -3.02
C MET A 41 -8.45 2.27 -3.38
N ARG A 42 -8.78 2.22 -4.68
CA ARG A 42 -10.19 2.15 -5.11
C ARG A 42 -10.89 0.90 -4.57
N SER A 43 -10.22 -0.26 -4.66
CA SER A 43 -10.76 -1.53 -4.18
C SER A 43 -10.94 -1.53 -2.66
N ALA A 44 -9.99 -0.96 -1.92
CA ALA A 44 -10.04 -0.81 -0.47
C ALA A 44 -11.22 0.08 -0.05
N VAL A 45 -11.39 1.25 -0.67
CA VAL A 45 -12.52 2.15 -0.39
C VAL A 45 -13.85 1.43 -0.59
N THR A 46 -14.03 0.72 -1.71
CA THR A 46 -15.27 -0.03 -1.97
C THR A 46 -15.50 -1.14 -0.93
N LYS A 47 -14.47 -1.91 -0.59
CA LYS A 47 -14.56 -2.98 0.40
C LYS A 47 -14.94 -2.44 1.77
N TYR A 48 -14.21 -1.44 2.26
CA TYR A 48 -14.43 -0.90 3.60
C TYR A 48 -15.75 -0.15 3.70
N ARG A 49 -16.19 0.57 2.65
CA ARG A 49 -17.52 1.17 2.61
C ARG A 49 -18.62 0.14 2.86
N ARG A 50 -18.55 -1.03 2.21
CA ARG A 50 -19.54 -2.11 2.42
C ARG A 50 -19.53 -2.62 3.86
N VAL A 51 -18.33 -2.87 4.41
CA VAL A 51 -18.18 -3.35 5.79
C VAL A 51 -18.72 -2.35 6.80
N ILE A 52 -18.36 -1.07 6.66
CA ILE A 52 -18.78 0.02 7.54
C ILE A 52 -20.32 0.16 7.52
N CYS A 53 -20.92 0.21 6.33
CA CYS A 53 -22.37 0.30 6.19
C CYS A 53 -23.08 -0.93 6.78
N ALA A 54 -22.56 -2.15 6.53
CA ALA A 54 -23.14 -3.37 7.07
C ALA A 54 -23.03 -3.47 8.59
N ALA A 55 -21.96 -2.95 9.17
CA ALA A 55 -21.75 -2.91 10.61
C ALA A 55 -22.51 -1.77 11.31
N GLY A 56 -23.20 -0.89 10.57
CA GLY A 56 -23.88 0.29 11.14
C GLY A 56 -22.92 1.31 11.76
N ILE A 57 -21.63 1.23 11.47
CA ILE A 57 -20.62 2.15 11.98
C ILE A 57 -20.75 3.47 11.22
N LYS A 58 -21.05 4.55 11.93
CA LYS A 58 -20.95 5.90 11.38
C LYS A 58 -19.49 6.34 11.51
N VAL A 59 -18.83 6.54 10.38
CA VAL A 59 -17.51 7.17 10.34
C VAL A 59 -17.75 8.66 10.17
N GLU A 60 -17.46 9.43 11.22
CA GLU A 60 -17.39 10.91 11.17
C GLU A 60 -16.04 11.37 10.61
#